data_AF-A0A9K3H5M6-F1
#
_entry.id   AF-A0A9K3H5M6-F1
#
_cell.length_a   1.000
_cell.length_b   1.000
_cell.length_c   1.000
_cell.angle_alpha   90.00
_cell.angle_beta   90.00
_cell.angle_gamma   90.00
#
_symmetry.space_group_name_H-M   'P 1'
#
loop_
_entity.id
_entity.type
_entity.pdbx_description
1 polymer ?
#
loop_
_entity_poly.entity_id
_entity_poly.type
_entity_poly.pdbx_seq_one_letter_code
_entity_poly.pdbx_strand_id
1 'polypeptide(L)'
;MADCEGCVYFRRRCYRQCQFKSLLQMGVKRDVICNLKNMYCLPYVERTLRCIASFEDKSSFVHSFDEDVHNRMIHVLTGAVGAELVLKEKLADREKKCEDLQRQIQETKAAITEKRDANIKRKEAIQLAKDTVEELNRTMQTLNITQG
;
A
#
# COMPACT_ATOMS: atom_id res chain seq x y z
N MET A 1 11.06 22.13 -43.06
CA MET A 1 11.26 21.45 -41.76
C MET A 1 10.50 20.14 -41.82
N ALA A 2 11.10 19.02 -41.40
CA ALA A 2 10.37 17.76 -41.28
C ALA A 2 9.34 17.84 -40.14
N ASP A 3 8.16 17.27 -40.36
CA ASP A 3 7.10 17.20 -39.35
C ASP A 3 7.47 16.17 -38.26
N CYS A 4 7.17 16.47 -37.01
CA CYS A 4 7.36 15.49 -35.92
C CYS A 4 6.31 14.38 -36.01
N GLU A 5 6.62 13.21 -35.47
CA GLU A 5 5.76 12.01 -35.56
C GLU A 5 4.34 12.24 -35.03
N GLY A 6 4.18 13.05 -33.97
CA GLY A 6 2.88 13.45 -33.46
C GLY A 6 2.07 14.26 -34.48
N CYS A 7 2.69 15.26 -35.12
CA CYS A 7 2.04 16.05 -36.16
C CYS A 7 1.66 15.22 -37.40
N VAL A 8 2.51 14.26 -37.78
CA VAL A 8 2.20 13.29 -38.85
C VAL A 8 0.97 12.47 -38.49
N TYR A 9 0.91 11.90 -37.28
CA TYR A 9 -0.24 11.12 -36.81
C TYR A 9 -1.53 11.96 -36.77
N PHE A 10 -1.43 13.22 -36.35
CA PHE A 10 -2.57 14.15 -36.34
C PHE A 10 -2.91 14.76 -37.70
N ARG A 11 -2.19 14.40 -38.78
CA ARG A 11 -2.36 14.92 -40.14
C ARG A 11 -2.33 16.45 -40.20
N ARG A 12 -1.34 17.07 -39.55
CA ARG A 12 -1.15 18.53 -39.52
C ARG A 12 0.31 18.92 -39.72
N ARG A 13 0.56 20.15 -40.15
CA ARG A 13 1.92 20.69 -40.28
C ARG A 13 2.53 21.00 -38.91
N CYS A 14 3.82 20.73 -38.77
CA CYS A 14 4.62 21.08 -37.60
C CYS A 14 5.08 22.54 -37.69
N TYR A 15 4.67 23.37 -36.73
CA TYR A 15 5.11 24.77 -36.62
C TYR A 15 6.36 24.90 -35.75
N ARG A 16 7.01 26.08 -35.80
CA ARG A 16 8.33 26.35 -35.18
C ARG A 16 8.40 26.07 -33.68
N GLN A 17 7.29 26.23 -32.95
CA GLN A 17 7.18 26.03 -31.50
C GLN A 17 6.28 24.84 -31.14
N CYS A 18 6.27 23.79 -31.96
CA CYS A 18 5.42 22.63 -31.75
C CYS A 18 5.73 21.94 -30.41
N GLN A 19 4.74 21.90 -29.52
CA GLN A 19 4.89 21.29 -28.19
C GLN A 19 5.16 19.78 -28.29
N PHE A 20 4.50 19.07 -29.22
CA PHE A 20 4.72 17.64 -29.42
C PHE A 20 6.13 17.33 -29.93
N LYS A 21 6.72 18.21 -30.74
CA LYS A 21 8.11 18.06 -31.19
C LYS A 21 9.09 18.15 -30.02
N SER A 22 8.88 19.13 -29.14
CA SER A 22 9.67 19.29 -27.91
C SER A 22 9.58 18.05 -27.02
N LEU A 23 8.37 17.52 -26.82
CA LEU A 23 8.15 16.32 -26.01
C LEU A 23 8.84 15.07 -26.58
N LEU A 24 8.72 14.84 -27.89
CA LEU A 24 9.38 13.72 -28.57
C LEU A 24 10.91 13.80 -28.47
N GLN A 25 11.47 15.00 -28.68
CA GLN A 25 12.93 15.22 -28.60
C GLN A 25 13.50 14.97 -27.20
N MET A 26 12.66 15.10 -26.17
CA MET A 26 13.03 14.89 -24.78
C MET A 26 12.63 13.51 -24.25
N GLY A 27 12.23 12.58 -25.13
CA GLY A 27 12.08 11.17 -24.79
C GLY A 27 10.65 10.69 -24.51
N VAL A 28 9.64 11.56 -24.65
CA VAL A 28 8.24 11.10 -24.59
C VAL A 28 7.97 10.19 -25.78
N LYS A 29 7.43 9.00 -25.52
CA LYS A 29 7.12 8.02 -26.58
C LYS A 29 6.02 8.53 -27.50
N ARG A 30 6.11 8.15 -28.79
CA ARG A 30 5.10 8.47 -29.81
C ARG A 30 3.69 8.04 -29.39
N ASP A 31 3.54 6.84 -28.83
CA ASP A 31 2.24 6.27 -28.49
C ASP A 31 1.49 7.11 -27.44
N VAL A 32 2.22 7.61 -26.43
CA VAL A 32 1.70 8.53 -25.40
C VAL A 32 1.12 9.80 -26.04
N ILE A 33 1.83 10.37 -27.02
CA ILE A 33 1.33 11.54 -27.75
C ILE A 33 0.11 11.18 -28.59
N CYS A 34 0.13 10.04 -29.27
CA CYS A 34 -0.98 9.61 -30.13
C CYS A 34 -2.28 9.38 -29.34
N ASN A 35 -2.17 8.92 -28.09
CA ASN A 35 -3.29 8.70 -27.18
C ASN A 35 -4.05 9.98 -26.81
N LEU A 36 -3.42 11.16 -26.90
CA LEU A 36 -4.06 12.45 -26.63
C LEU A 36 -5.28 12.73 -27.54
N LYS A 37 -5.25 12.25 -28.80
CA LYS A 37 -6.35 12.44 -29.75
C LYS A 37 -7.62 11.68 -29.36
N ASN A 38 -7.48 10.59 -28.60
CA ASN A 38 -8.62 9.76 -28.20
C ASN A 38 -9.40 10.37 -27.03
N MET A 39 -8.81 11.34 -26.32
CA MET A 39 -9.33 11.85 -25.05
C MET A 39 -9.83 13.28 -25.14
N TYR A 40 -9.08 14.17 -25.80
CA TYR A 40 -9.38 15.60 -25.85
C TYR A 40 -9.12 16.19 -27.23
N CYS A 41 -9.72 17.33 -27.50
CA CYS A 41 -9.43 18.06 -28.73
C CYS A 41 -7.97 18.55 -28.70
N LEU A 42 -7.23 18.25 -29.76
CA LEU A 42 -5.81 18.62 -29.90
C LEU A 42 -5.51 20.10 -29.61
N PRO A 43 -6.35 21.08 -30.02
CA PRO A 43 -6.11 22.49 -29.72
C PRO A 43 -6.11 22.80 -28.21
N TYR A 44 -6.93 22.10 -27.43
CA TYR A 44 -6.98 22.27 -25.98
C TYR A 44 -5.68 21.77 -25.34
N VAL A 45 -5.27 20.55 -25.69
CA VAL A 45 -4.01 19.94 -25.20
C VAL A 45 -2.81 20.85 -25.51
N GLU A 46 -2.73 21.39 -26.72
CA GLU A 46 -1.66 22.32 -27.09
C GLU A 46 -1.69 23.67 -26.37
N ARG A 47 -2.88 24.15 -26.01
CA ARG A 47 -3.00 25.36 -25.19
C ARG A 47 -2.50 25.08 -23.78
N THR A 48 -2.91 23.97 -23.19
CA THR A 48 -2.48 23.57 -21.84
C THR A 48 -0.97 23.35 -21.78
N LEU A 49 -0.40 22.61 -22.74
CA LEU A 49 1.05 22.40 -22.84
C LEU A 49 1.86 23.69 -22.98
N ARG A 50 1.30 24.75 -23.55
CA ARG A 50 1.96 26.07 -23.63
C ARG A 50 1.93 26.83 -22.31
N CYS A 51 0.93 26.58 -21.46
CA CYS A 51 0.79 27.21 -20.15
C CYS A 51 1.68 26.54 -19.08
N ILE A 52 2.13 25.31 -19.32
CA ILE A 52 3.03 24.61 -18.41
C ILE A 52 4.47 25.10 -18.64
N ALA A 53 5.14 25.51 -17.57
CA ALA A 53 6.46 26.14 -17.64
C ALA A 53 7.60 25.13 -17.78
N SER A 54 7.60 24.09 -16.95
CA SER A 54 8.68 23.09 -16.94
C SER A 54 8.44 21.97 -17.95
N PHE A 55 9.51 21.33 -18.40
CA PHE A 55 9.39 20.13 -19.22
C PHE A 55 8.82 18.95 -18.42
N GLU A 56 9.25 18.78 -17.17
CA GLU A 56 8.83 17.69 -16.29
C GLU A 56 7.32 17.69 -16.10
N ASP A 57 6.73 18.85 -15.87
CA ASP A 57 5.28 19.00 -15.75
C ASP A 57 4.56 18.72 -17.07
N LYS A 58 5.15 19.08 -18.22
CA LYS A 58 4.57 18.75 -19.53
C LYS A 58 4.60 17.26 -19.79
N SER A 59 5.70 16.60 -19.42
CA SER A 59 5.87 15.15 -19.52
C SER A 59 4.86 14.43 -18.63
N SER A 60 4.78 14.82 -17.35
CA SER A 60 3.78 14.33 -16.40
C SER A 60 2.35 14.51 -16.91
N PHE A 61 2.05 15.71 -17.45
CA PHE A 61 0.75 15.99 -18.05
C PHE A 61 0.43 15.05 -19.22
N VAL A 62 1.34 14.78 -20.16
CA VAL A 62 1.02 13.86 -21.28
C VAL A 62 0.91 12.40 -20.83
N HIS A 63 1.70 12.00 -19.82
CA HIS A 63 1.65 10.65 -19.26
C HIS A 63 0.37 10.38 -18.46
N SER A 64 -0.21 11.39 -17.79
CA SER A 64 -1.48 11.20 -17.09
C SER A 64 -2.65 10.88 -18.03
N PHE A 65 -2.60 11.32 -19.29
CA PHE A 65 -3.58 10.90 -20.30
C PHE A 65 -3.36 9.48 -20.78
N ASP A 66 -2.12 9.02 -20.87
CA ASP A 66 -1.82 7.63 -21.20
C ASP A 66 -2.40 6.70 -20.13
N GLU A 67 -2.25 7.07 -18.87
CA GLU A 67 -2.87 6.40 -17.74
C GLU A 67 -4.40 6.46 -17.78
N ASP A 68 -5.02 7.61 -18.08
CA ASP A 68 -6.49 7.66 -18.19
C ASP A 68 -7.01 6.89 -19.42
N VAL A 69 -6.28 6.83 -20.54
CA VAL A 69 -6.63 5.96 -21.68
C VAL A 69 -6.59 4.50 -21.26
N HIS A 70 -5.53 4.09 -20.56
CA HIS A 70 -5.43 2.74 -20.02
C HIS A 70 -6.57 2.42 -19.04
N ASN A 71 -6.86 3.34 -18.12
CA ASN A 71 -7.95 3.19 -17.17
C ASN A 71 -9.30 3.11 -17.88
N ARG A 72 -9.53 3.83 -18.98
CA ARG A 72 -10.75 3.71 -19.79
C ARG A 72 -10.81 2.42 -20.60
N MET A 73 -9.69 1.76 -20.91
CA MET A 73 -9.74 0.42 -21.51
C MET A 73 -10.30 -0.63 -20.54
N ILE A 74 -10.05 -0.46 -19.24
CA ILE A 74 -10.49 -1.37 -18.18
C ILE A 74 -11.87 -0.94 -17.64
N HIS A 75 -12.03 0.35 -17.37
CA HIS A 75 -13.21 0.99 -16.81
C HIS A 75 -13.85 1.91 -17.84
N VAL A 76 -14.44 1.32 -18.89
CA VAL A 76 -14.95 2.02 -20.09
C VAL A 76 -15.81 3.24 -19.81
N LEU A 77 -16.69 3.17 -18.80
CA LEU A 77 -17.60 4.26 -18.46
C LEU A 77 -17.02 5.30 -17.50
N THR A 78 -16.05 4.91 -16.67
CA THR A 78 -15.61 5.70 -15.50
C THR A 78 -14.14 6.09 -15.53
N GLY A 79 -13.33 5.52 -16.42
CA GLY A 79 -11.91 5.83 -16.58
C GLY A 79 -11.15 5.76 -15.27
N ALA A 80 -10.26 6.73 -15.04
CA ALA A 80 -9.50 6.85 -13.80
C ALA A 80 -10.37 6.89 -12.52
N VAL A 81 -11.58 7.45 -12.59
CA VAL A 81 -12.51 7.49 -11.44
C VAL A 81 -12.95 6.07 -11.06
N GLY A 82 -13.19 5.20 -12.05
CA GLY A 82 -13.51 3.79 -11.80
C GLY A 82 -12.38 3.04 -11.12
N ALA A 83 -11.15 3.26 -11.59
CA ALA A 83 -9.95 2.69 -10.99
C ALA A 83 -9.77 3.18 -9.53
N GLU A 84 -9.98 4.48 -9.29
CA GLU A 84 -9.90 5.07 -7.94
C GLU A 84 -10.92 4.47 -6.98
N LEU A 85 -12.16 4.26 -7.41
CA LEU A 85 -13.21 3.64 -6.59
C LEU A 85 -12.83 2.22 -6.16
N VAL A 86 -12.33 1.40 -7.10
CA VAL A 86 -11.87 0.03 -6.79
C VAL A 86 -10.68 0.05 -5.83
N LEU A 87 -9.77 1.01 -5.97
CA LEU A 87 -8.64 1.16 -5.04
C LEU A 87 -9.10 1.55 -3.64
N LYS A 88 -10.10 2.44 -3.52
CA LYS A 88 -10.69 2.82 -2.22
C LYS A 88 -11.38 1.65 -1.54
N GLU A 89 -12.15 0.84 -2.27
CA GLU A 89 -12.78 -0.36 -1.73
C GLU A 89 -11.73 -1.37 -1.24
N LYS A 90 -10.69 -1.62 -2.05
CA LYS A 90 -9.58 -2.51 -1.65
C LYS A 90 -8.83 -1.98 -0.44
N LEU A 91 -8.65 -0.66 -0.33
CA LEU A 91 -7.99 -0.05 0.82
C LEU A 91 -8.83 -0.25 2.09
N ALA A 92 -10.13 0.04 2.05
CA ALA A 92 -11.04 -0.17 3.17
C ALA A 92 -11.08 -1.63 3.63
N ASP A 93 -11.10 -2.58 2.69
CA ASP A 93 -11.03 -4.01 2.99
C ASP A 93 -9.71 -4.41 3.69
N ARG A 94 -8.60 -3.76 3.31
CA ARG A 94 -7.29 -4.02 3.92
C ARG A 94 -7.17 -3.39 5.30
N GLU A 95 -7.67 -2.18 5.48
CA GLU A 95 -7.74 -1.51 6.78
C GLU A 95 -8.53 -2.35 7.78
N LYS A 96 -9.72 -2.83 7.38
CA LYS A 96 -10.53 -3.72 8.22
C LYS A 96 -9.79 -5.01 8.61
N LYS A 97 -9.07 -5.64 7.67
CA LYS A 97 -8.26 -6.84 7.97
C LYS A 97 -7.12 -6.54 8.95
N CYS A 98 -6.50 -5.37 8.84
CA CYS A 98 -5.46 -4.94 9.77
C CYS A 98 -6.04 -4.74 11.18
N GLU A 99 -7.20 -4.11 11.31
CA GLU A 99 -7.90 -3.93 12.59
C GLU A 99 -8.28 -5.28 13.23
N ASP A 100 -8.84 -6.20 12.44
CA ASP A 100 -9.20 -7.54 12.91
C ASP A 100 -7.96 -8.33 13.39
N LEU A 101 -6.85 -8.26 12.65
CA LEU A 101 -5.59 -8.90 13.05
C LEU A 101 -5.00 -8.26 14.30
N GLN A 102 -5.04 -6.93 14.42
CA GLN A 102 -4.60 -6.24 15.63
C GLN A 102 -5.41 -6.67 16.85
N ARG A 103 -6.74 -6.80 16.70
CA ARG A 103 -7.61 -7.32 17.77
C ARG A 103 -7.21 -8.74 18.16
N GLN A 104 -7.05 -9.65 17.19
CA GLN A 104 -6.64 -11.04 17.45
C GLN A 104 -5.29 -11.14 18.15
N ILE A 105 -4.33 -10.29 17.77
CA ILE A 105 -3.01 -10.22 18.42
C ILE A 105 -3.16 -9.80 19.88
N GLN A 106 -3.99 -8.80 20.18
CA GLN A 106 -4.22 -8.36 21.56
C GLN A 106 -4.91 -9.45 22.41
N GLU A 107 -5.95 -10.08 21.88
CA GLU A 107 -6.65 -11.19 22.55
C GLU A 107 -5.69 -12.37 22.82
N THR A 108 -4.89 -12.75 21.83
CA THR A 108 -3.91 -13.83 21.98
C THR A 108 -2.84 -13.47 23.02
N LYS A 109 -2.36 -12.22 23.02
CA LYS A 109 -1.39 -11.74 24.00
C LYS A 109 -1.95 -11.76 25.42
N ALA A 110 -3.22 -11.38 25.59
CA ALA A 110 -3.90 -11.46 26.88
C ALA A 110 -4.00 -12.92 27.36
N ALA A 111 -4.46 -13.82 26.50
CA ALA A 111 -4.57 -15.25 26.82
C ALA A 111 -3.20 -15.89 27.19
N ILE A 112 -2.12 -15.52 26.49
CA ILE A 112 -0.76 -15.98 26.82
C ILE A 112 -0.34 -15.45 28.19
N THR A 113 -0.65 -14.18 28.49
CA THR A 113 -0.32 -13.55 29.78
C THR A 113 -1.06 -14.23 30.92
N GLU A 114 -2.36 -14.44 30.80
CA GLU A 114 -3.17 -15.14 31.81
C GLU A 114 -2.64 -16.57 32.06
N LYS A 115 -2.31 -17.30 30.99
CA LYS A 115 -1.75 -18.65 31.11
C LYS A 115 -0.37 -18.65 31.79
N ARG A 116 0.46 -17.64 31.51
CA ARG A 116 1.75 -17.46 32.17
C ARG A 116 1.55 -17.22 33.67
N ASP A 117 0.65 -16.32 34.04
CA ASP A 117 0.40 -15.97 35.44
C ASP A 117 -0.17 -17.17 36.23
N ALA A 118 -1.07 -17.94 35.61
CA ALA A 118 -1.57 -19.18 36.20
C ALA A 118 -0.44 -20.21 36.44
N ASN A 119 0.49 -20.32 35.50
CA ASN A 119 1.65 -21.21 35.64
C ASN A 119 2.63 -20.74 36.72
N ILE A 120 2.81 -19.43 36.91
CA ILE A 120 3.63 -18.87 37.98
C ILE A 120 3.03 -19.24 39.34
N LYS A 121 1.74 -18.95 39.54
CA LYS A 121 1.02 -19.31 40.78
C LYS A 121 1.07 -20.81 41.07
N ARG A 122 0.97 -21.65 40.04
CA ARG A 122 1.09 -23.10 40.18
C ARG A 122 2.50 -23.53 40.63
N LYS A 123 3.55 -22.90 40.09
CA LYS A 123 4.94 -23.16 40.52
C LYS A 123 5.17 -22.73 41.96
N GLU A 124 4.65 -21.58 42.36
CA GLU A 124 4.72 -21.10 43.75
C GLU A 124 4.01 -22.07 44.71
N ALA A 125 2.82 -22.54 44.37
CA ALA A 125 2.09 -23.53 45.18
C ALA A 125 2.84 -24.87 45.30
N ILE A 126 3.48 -25.34 44.23
CA ILE A 126 4.31 -26.56 44.27
C ILE A 126 5.52 -26.36 45.17
N GLN A 127 6.17 -25.18 45.11
CA GLN A 127 7.32 -24.91 45.96
C GLN A 127 6.94 -24.92 47.44
N LEU A 128 5.84 -24.24 47.80
CA LEU A 128 5.32 -24.25 49.17
C LEU A 128 5.00 -25.67 49.66
N ALA A 129 4.40 -26.50 48.81
CA ALA A 129 4.12 -27.90 49.15
C ALA A 129 5.40 -28.72 49.39
N LYS A 130 6.45 -28.50 48.59
CA LYS A 130 7.76 -29.14 48.79
C LYS A 130 8.39 -28.73 50.11
N ASP A 131 8.39 -27.42 50.40
CA ASP A 131 8.95 -26.88 51.64
C ASP A 131 8.21 -27.46 52.86
N THR A 132 6.87 -27.56 52.78
CA THR A 132 6.02 -28.18 53.82
C THR A 132 6.36 -29.66 54.04
N VAL A 133 6.58 -30.42 52.97
CA VAL A 133 6.95 -31.84 53.06
C VAL A 133 8.35 -32.02 53.67
N GLU A 134 9.31 -31.17 53.31
CA GLU A 134 10.65 -31.19 53.92
C GLU A 134 10.61 -30.89 55.41
N GLU A 135 9.79 -29.93 55.83
CA GLU A 135 9.62 -29.57 57.24
C GLU A 135 8.93 -30.68 58.04
N LEU A 136 7.89 -31.31 57.46
CA LEU A 136 7.27 -32.52 58.01
C LEU A 136 8.28 -33.66 58.19
N ASN A 137 9.12 -33.92 57.19
CA ASN A 137 10.15 -34.96 57.28
C ASN A 137 11.17 -34.67 58.39
N ARG A 138 11.64 -33.43 58.52
CA ARG A 138 12.54 -33.02 59.62
C ARG A 138 11.88 -33.19 60.98
N THR A 139 10.61 -32.81 61.10
CA THR A 139 9.83 -32.96 62.34
C THR A 139 9.69 -34.43 62.74
N MET A 140 9.35 -35.30 61.78
CA MET A 140 9.21 -36.74 62.00
C MET A 140 10.54 -37.39 62.42
N GLN A 141 11.66 -37.01 61.80
CA GLN A 141 12.99 -37.49 62.20
C GLN A 141 13.32 -37.07 63.64
N THR A 142 13.00 -35.84 64.03
CA THR A 142 13.24 -35.33 65.39
C THR A 142 12.41 -36.08 66.44
N LEU A 143 11.16 -36.40 66.12
CA LEU A 143 10.27 -37.18 67.00
C LEU A 143 10.74 -38.63 67.17
N ASN A 144 11.23 -39.27 66.11
CA ASN A 144 11.75 -40.64 66.19
C ASN A 144 13.01 -40.78 67.06
N ILE A 145 13.83 -39.73 67.15
CA ILE A 145 15.05 -39.72 67.99
C ILE A 145 14.70 -39.54 69.47
N THR A 146 13.57 -38.91 69.80
CA THR A 146 13.17 -38.62 71.18
C THR A 146 12.37 -39.75 71.85
N GLN A 147 11.99 -40.80 71.11
CA GLN A 147 11.23 -41.95 71.62
C GLN A 147 12.03 -43.27 71.70
N GLY A 148 13.31 -43.29 71.30
CA GLY A 148 14.19 -44.46 71.37
C GLY A 148 15.35 -44.28 72.33
#